data_AF-A0A4V1FHU6-F1
#
_entry.id   AF-A0A4V1FHU6-F1
#
_cell.length_a   1.000
_cell.length_b   1.000
_cell.length_c   1.000
_cell.angle_alpha   90.00
_cell.angle_beta   90.00
_cell.angle_gamma   90.00
#
_symmetry.space_group_name_H-M   'P 1'
#
loop_
_entity.id
_entity.type
_entity.pdbx_description
1 polymer ?
#
loop_
_entity_poly.entity_id
_entity_poly.type
_entity_poly.pdbx_seq_one_letter_code
_entity_poly.pdbx_strand_id
1 'polypeptide(L)' 'MGRFGSWYDRWNRALIEKMGPSQIGAGHAEGVDDRSVDRPCPICRQPLSQHRVIRPEGQVRSSTLVCPGR' A
#
# COMPACT_ATOMS: atom_id res chain seq x y z
N MET A 1 14.19 -21.87 -25.28
CA MET A 1 14.09 -21.19 -23.96
C MET A 1 15.27 -21.62 -23.10
N GLY A 2 16.16 -20.70 -22.71
CA GLY A 2 17.37 -21.01 -21.95
C GLY A 2 17.10 -21.42 -20.50
N ARG A 3 18.12 -22.00 -19.83
CA ARG A 3 18.07 -22.46 -18.42
C ARG A 3 17.51 -21.43 -17.43
N PHE A 4 17.78 -20.15 -17.66
CA PHE A 4 17.26 -19.07 -16.82
C PHE A 4 15.74 -18.93 -16.89
N GLY A 5 15.15 -19.05 -18.09
CA GLY A 5 13.70 -18.93 -18.27
C GLY A 5 12.94 -20.06 -17.58
N SER A 6 13.47 -21.28 -17.63
CA SER A 6 12.88 -22.44 -16.93
C SER A 6 13.00 -22.33 -15.42
N TRP A 7 14.15 -21.85 -14.90
CA TRP A 7 14.32 -21.59 -13.47
C TRP A 7 13.36 -20.51 -12.98
N TYR A 8 13.25 -19.39 -13.72
CA TYR A 8 12.37 -18.28 -13.37
C TYR A 8 10.90 -18.71 -13.34
N ASP A 9 10.43 -19.42 -14.37
CA ASP A 9 9.05 -19.89 -14.45
C ASP A 9 8.68 -20.81 -13.29
N ARG A 10 9.57 -21.76 -12.95
CA ARG A 10 9.39 -22.68 -11.82
C ARG A 10 9.24 -21.94 -10.50
N TRP A 11 10.08 -20.94 -10.24
CA TRP A 11 10.01 -20.17 -9.01
C TRP A 11 8.81 -19.23 -8.99
N ASN A 12 8.50 -18.57 -10.10
CA ASN A 12 7.35 -17.68 -10.19
C ASN A 12 6.05 -18.44 -9.90
N ARG A 13 5.87 -19.64 -10.48
CA ARG A 13 4.72 -20.50 -10.21
C ARG A 13 4.63 -20.91 -8.74
N ALA A 14 5.74 -21.33 -8.14
CA ALA A 14 5.77 -21.73 -6.73
C ALA A 14 5.46 -20.56 -5.78
N LEU A 15 5.92 -19.36 -6.10
CA LEU A 15 5.67 -18.16 -5.30
C LEU A 15 4.20 -17.72 -5.41
N ILE A 16 3.60 -17.76 -6.61
CA ILE A 16 2.18 -17.46 -6.84
C ILE A 16 1.28 -18.43 -6.09
N GLU A 17 1.61 -19.73 -6.09
CA GLU A 17 0.82 -20.75 -5.38
C GLU A 17 0.84 -20.54 -3.86
N LYS A 18 1.99 -20.15 -3.30
CA LYS A 18 2.16 -20.03 -1.85
C LYS A 18 1.70 -18.68 -1.28
N MET A 19 1.94 -17.58 -2.00
CA MET A 19 1.69 -16.21 -1.52
C MET A 19 0.55 -15.52 -2.26
N GLY A 20 -0.02 -16.16 -3.28
CA GLY A 20 -0.93 -15.53 -4.22
C GLY A 20 -0.18 -14.75 -5.31
N PRO A 21 -0.87 -14.37 -6.40
CA PRO A 21 -0.30 -13.41 -7.34
C PRO A 21 0.10 -12.15 -6.58
N SER A 22 1.21 -11.52 -6.97
CA SER A 22 1.62 -10.24 -6.42
C SER A 22 0.41 -9.29 -6.45
N GLN A 23 -0.10 -8.92 -5.28
CA GLN A 23 -1.26 -8.05 -5.20
C GLN A 23 -0.88 -6.70 -5.81
N ILE A 24 -1.53 -6.36 -6.92
CA ILE A 24 -1.59 -5.00 -7.43
C ILE A 24 -2.56 -4.27 -6.47
N GLY A 25 -2.06 -3.68 -5.39
CA GLY A 25 -2.87 -2.89 -4.45
C GLY A 25 -3.84 -3.69 -3.56
N ALA A 26 -4.72 -2.97 -2.86
CA ALA A 26 -5.54 -3.39 -1.70
C ALA A 26 -6.59 -4.51 -1.91
N GLY A 27 -6.31 -5.51 -2.76
CA GLY A 27 -7.23 -6.62 -3.04
C GLY A 27 -8.38 -6.27 -3.98
N HIS A 28 -8.37 -5.07 -4.56
CA HIS A 28 -9.25 -4.62 -5.62
C HIS A 28 -8.44 -3.83 -6.64
N ALA A 29 -8.93 -3.73 -7.89
CA ALA A 29 -8.35 -2.82 -8.86
C ALA A 29 -8.27 -1.41 -8.24
N GLU A 30 -7.10 -0.78 -8.31
CA GLU A 30 -6.94 0.60 -7.89
C GLU A 30 -7.85 1.48 -8.77
N GLY A 31 -8.83 2.12 -8.14
CA GLY A 31 -9.69 3.09 -8.81
C GLY A 31 -8.91 4.38 -9.10
N VAL A 32 -9.49 5.27 -9.90
CA VAL A 32 -8.95 6.62 -10.08
C VAL A 32 -8.79 7.28 -8.70
N ASP A 33 -7.57 7.75 -8.40
CA ASP A 33 -7.27 8.49 -7.17
C ASP A 33 -7.93 9.88 -7.23
N ASP A 34 -9.21 9.94 -6.84
CA ASP A 34 -9.94 11.20 -6.72
C ASP A 34 -9.55 11.92 -5.44
N ARG A 35 -8.61 12.86 -5.59
CA ARG A 35 -8.10 13.72 -4.50
C ARG A 35 -9.03 14.89 -4.16
N SER A 36 -10.17 15.05 -4.85
CA SER A 36 -11.15 16.09 -4.52
C SER A 36 -12.01 15.74 -3.30
N VAL A 37 -12.13 14.45 -2.98
CA VAL A 37 -12.92 13.95 -1.86
C VAL A 37 -12.05 13.84 -0.62
N ASP A 38 -12.28 14.73 0.35
CA ASP A 38 -11.65 14.65 1.65
C ASP A 38 -12.33 13.57 2.51
N ARG A 39 -11.72 12.38 2.56
CA ARG A 39 -12.28 11.23 3.25
C ARG A 39 -12.20 11.39 4.78
N PRO A 40 -13.18 10.87 5.54
CA PRO A 40 -13.13 10.92 7.00
C PRO A 40 -12.07 9.95 7.53
N CYS A 41 -11.35 10.38 8.57
CA CYS A 41 -10.41 9.52 9.30
C CYS A 41 -11.15 8.37 10.00
N PRO A 42 -10.70 7.10 9.87
CA PRO A 42 -11.40 5.97 10.48
C PRO A 42 -11.30 5.95 12.02
N ILE A 43 -10.41 6.76 12.61
CA ILE A 43 -10.18 6.83 14.06
C ILE A 43 -10.99 7.97 14.70
N CYS A 44 -10.80 9.21 14.23
CA CYS A 44 -11.42 10.39 14.84
C CYS A 44 -12.61 10.96 14.03
N ARG A 45 -12.88 10.43 12.84
CA ARG A 45 -13.91 10.86 11.88
C ARG A 45 -13.80 12.28 11.35
N GLN A 46 -12.79 13.05 11.78
CA GLN A 46 -12.47 14.35 11.19
C GLN A 46 -11.90 14.18 9.77
N PRO A 47 -12.03 15.19 8.89
CA PRO A 47 -11.49 15.11 7.54
C PRO A 47 -9.97 14.85 7.54
N LEU A 48 -9.50 13.98 6.65
CA LEU A 48 -8.08 13.60 6.58
C LEU A 48 -7.17 14.79 6.28
N SER A 49 -7.67 15.81 5.56
CA SER A 49 -6.93 17.06 5.30
C SER A 49 -6.52 17.81 6.57
N GLN A 50 -7.21 17.61 7.69
CA GLN A 50 -6.92 18.29 8.96
C GLN A 50 -5.82 17.59 9.79
N HIS A 51 -5.32 16.44 9.33
CA HIS A 51 -4.36 15.64 10.08
C HIS A 51 -2.93 16.07 9.80
N ARG A 52 -2.08 16.03 10.84
CA ARG A 52 -0.64 16.25 10.68
C ARG A 52 0.04 14.93 10.33
N VAL A 53 0.87 14.95 9.28
CA VAL A 53 1.70 13.81 8.89
C VAL A 53 3.12 14.01 9.40
N ILE A 54 3.62 13.08 10.22
CA ILE A 54 5.01 13.03 10.68
C ILE A 54 5.75 12.01 9.84
N ARG A 55 6.76 12.48 9.08
CA ARG A 55 7.61 11.64 8.25
C ARG A 55 9.02 11.62 8.86
N PRO A 56 9.40 10.54 9.58
CA PRO A 56 10.75 10.41 10.07
C PRO A 56 11.74 10.29 8.91
N GLU A 57 12.92 10.89 9.07
CA GLU A 57 13.97 10.89 8.05
C GLU A 57 14.59 9.50 7.84
N GLY A 58 15.14 9.28 6.64
CA GLY A 58 15.88 8.07 6.30
C GLY A 58 15.04 6.85 5.88
N GLN A 59 13.72 6.97 5.69
CA GLN A 59 12.83 5.85 5.29
C GLN A 59 12.92 4.59 6.19
N VAL A 60 13.51 4.70 7.39
CA VAL A 60 13.68 3.57 8.33
C VAL A 60 12.41 3.32 9.15
N ARG A 61 11.52 4.31 9.23
CA ARG A 61 10.31 4.27 10.05
C ARG A 61 9.08 4.65 9.23
N SER A 62 7.96 4.00 9.54
CA SER A 62 6.65 4.34 8.97
C SER A 62 6.25 5.77 9.32
N SER A 63 5.54 6.43 8.41
CA SER A 63 4.95 7.74 8.68
C SER A 63 3.81 7.61 9.70
N THR A 64 3.68 8.60 10.58
CA THR A 64 2.61 8.65 11.59
C THR A 64 1.61 9.75 11.25
N LEU A 65 0.32 9.42 11.27
CA LEU A 65 -0.77 10.37 11.06
C LEU A 65 -1.37 10.76 12.43
N VAL A 66 -1.43 12.06 12.74
CA VAL A 66 -1.89 12.59 14.04
C VAL A 66 -3.28 13.22 13.88
N CYS A 67 -4.24 12.78 14.71
CA CYS A 67 -5.61 13.30 14.73
C CYS A 67 -5.65 14.75 15.26
N PRO A 68 -6.46 15.64 14.68
CA PRO A 68 -6.67 16.98 15.21
C PRO A 68 -7.43 16.94 16.54
N GLY A 69 -7.05 17.78 17.50
CA GLY A 69 -7.75 17.96 18.78
C GLY A 69 -7.60 16.81 19.79
N ARG A 70 -6.56 15.98 19.64
CA ARG A 70 -6.22 14.90 20.58
C ARG A 70 -5.06 15.28 21.49
#